data_AF-A0A831YAK0-F1
#
_entry.id   AF-A0A831YAK0-F1
#
_cell.length_a   1.000
_cell.length_b   1.000
_cell.length_c   1.000
_cell.angle_alpha   90.00
_cell.angle_beta   90.00
_cell.angle_gamma   90.00
#
_symmetry.space_group_name_H-M   'P 1'
#
loop_
_entity.id
_entity.type
_entity.pdbx_description
1 polymer ?
#
loop_
_entity_poly.entity_id
_entity_poly.type
_entity_poly.pdbx_seq_one_letter_code
_entity_poly.pdbx_strand_id
1 'polypeptide(L)'
;MAEAFVILYHKVLPKWGFDVYYKTFDLEMKILKEFYNVVTLDELAYYVQENKKPTRPTVAITFDDGFADNYVYAYPILKKHRLKATIFPITSRLLRENIVRPTLKDYWEGKVSFNQLHQPLTMAQAHLEYLKHCKSQDFLSIEELNKMKDVFEIGGHAQIHSKVFYSQEIIDFYDGKNGHWSYYYAYQEEPVLGFPILPSKNNLSVNRSFIKNQVKDFVKSLDKKFFTQKDWKDRLKREIQTSFKQVVDEETTEERVKRIKKELENSKNELEKL
;
A
#
# COMPACT_ATOMS: atom_id res chain seq x y z
N MET A 1 -34.31 -4.21 -10.06
CA MET A 1 -33.42 -3.76 -8.96
C MET A 1 -32.01 -3.72 -9.50
N ALA A 2 -31.27 -2.64 -9.27
CA ALA A 2 -29.91 -2.53 -9.77
C ALA A 2 -28.89 -2.92 -8.70
N GLU A 3 -27.71 -3.31 -9.14
CA GLU A 3 -26.58 -3.65 -8.26
C GLU A 3 -25.77 -2.40 -7.91
N ALA A 4 -25.07 -2.48 -6.79
CA ALA A 4 -24.05 -1.52 -6.42
C ALA A 4 -22.70 -2.22 -6.28
N PHE A 5 -21.65 -1.58 -6.74
CA PHE A 5 -20.29 -2.11 -6.64
C PHE A 5 -19.30 -0.98 -6.32
N VAL A 6 -18.13 -1.39 -5.84
CA VAL A 6 -17.03 -0.49 -5.52
C VAL A 6 -15.90 -0.80 -6.48
N ILE A 7 -15.42 0.19 -7.23
CA ILE A 7 -14.21 0.04 -8.04
C ILE A 7 -13.04 0.57 -7.24
N LEU A 8 -12.01 -0.25 -7.11
CA LEU A 8 -10.78 0.07 -6.41
C LEU A 8 -9.63 0.32 -7.39
N TYR A 9 -8.94 1.43 -7.19
CA TYR A 9 -7.68 1.78 -7.83
C TYR A 9 -6.57 1.93 -6.79
N HIS A 10 -5.31 1.84 -7.23
CA HIS A 10 -4.16 2.27 -6.43
C HIS A 10 -3.49 3.47 -7.11
N LYS A 11 -2.89 3.23 -8.28
CA LYS A 11 -2.16 4.26 -9.05
C LYS A 11 -2.84 4.57 -10.38
N VAL A 12 -2.67 5.79 -10.88
CA VAL A 12 -3.04 6.23 -12.24
C VAL A 12 -1.79 6.74 -12.96
N LEU A 13 -1.30 5.97 -13.91
CA LEU A 13 0.04 6.12 -14.49
C LEU A 13 0.06 7.01 -15.74
N PRO A 14 1.19 7.70 -16.03
CA PRO A 14 1.38 8.48 -17.27
C PRO A 14 1.54 7.63 -18.53
N LYS A 15 1.65 6.31 -18.40
CA LYS A 15 1.86 5.34 -19.48
C LYS A 15 1.30 3.98 -19.08
N TRP A 16 1.20 3.06 -20.04
CA TRP A 16 0.82 1.67 -19.78
C TRP A 16 1.77 1.00 -18.78
N GLY A 17 1.20 0.23 -17.85
CA GLY A 17 1.92 -0.46 -16.79
C GLY A 17 1.04 -1.49 -16.08
N PHE A 18 1.46 -1.89 -14.88
CA PHE A 18 0.69 -2.80 -14.04
C PHE A 18 -0.62 -2.16 -13.52
N ASP A 19 -0.57 -0.86 -13.19
CA ASP A 19 -1.73 -0.05 -12.82
C ASP A 19 -2.34 0.69 -14.02
N VAL A 20 -3.47 1.38 -13.80
CA VAL A 20 -4.27 1.97 -14.89
C VAL A 20 -3.56 3.16 -15.55
N TYR A 21 -3.57 3.19 -16.87
CA TYR A 21 -3.10 4.35 -17.65
C TYR A 21 -4.10 5.50 -17.57
N TYR A 22 -3.64 6.75 -17.38
CA TYR A 22 -4.54 7.91 -17.18
C TYR A 22 -5.58 8.11 -18.29
N LYS A 23 -5.27 7.77 -19.56
CA LYS A 23 -6.27 7.87 -20.64
C LYS A 23 -7.33 6.77 -20.55
N THR A 24 -6.94 5.57 -20.09
CA THR A 24 -7.89 4.50 -19.80
C THR A 24 -8.79 4.91 -18.64
N PHE A 25 -8.21 5.47 -17.58
CA PHE A 25 -8.97 6.03 -16.46
C PHE A 25 -9.94 7.13 -16.90
N ASP A 26 -9.53 8.07 -17.77
CA ASP A 26 -10.43 9.10 -18.35
C ASP A 26 -11.61 8.50 -19.13
N LEU A 27 -11.37 7.40 -19.88
CA LEU A 27 -12.42 6.68 -20.59
C LEU A 27 -13.36 5.96 -19.62
N GLU A 28 -12.81 5.29 -18.59
CA GLU A 28 -13.61 4.65 -17.54
C GLU A 28 -14.51 5.67 -16.84
N MET A 29 -13.99 6.83 -16.45
CA MET A 29 -14.78 7.89 -15.82
C MET A 29 -15.89 8.40 -16.74
N LYS A 30 -15.64 8.53 -18.04
CA LYS A 30 -16.67 8.88 -19.03
C LYS A 30 -17.78 7.82 -19.08
N ILE A 31 -17.42 6.54 -19.09
CA ILE A 31 -18.38 5.42 -19.11
C ILE A 31 -19.20 5.41 -17.81
N LEU A 32 -18.54 5.53 -16.66
CA LEU A 32 -19.22 5.54 -15.37
C LEU A 32 -20.23 6.68 -15.27
N LYS A 33 -19.84 7.88 -15.70
CA LYS A 33 -20.74 9.04 -15.73
C LYS A 33 -21.99 8.82 -16.59
N GLU A 34 -21.83 8.19 -17.74
CA GLU A 34 -22.93 7.98 -18.70
C GLU A 34 -23.91 6.90 -18.20
N PHE A 35 -23.37 5.76 -17.76
CA PHE A 35 -24.18 4.56 -17.54
C PHE A 35 -24.50 4.28 -16.06
N TYR A 36 -23.78 4.88 -15.13
CA TYR A 36 -23.90 4.59 -13.70
C TYR A 36 -24.28 5.82 -12.88
N ASN A 37 -24.89 5.55 -11.74
CA ASN A 37 -25.03 6.49 -10.65
C ASN A 37 -23.75 6.45 -9.81
N VAL A 38 -22.84 7.39 -10.07
CA VAL A 38 -21.58 7.49 -9.32
C VAL A 38 -21.88 8.21 -8.00
N VAL A 39 -21.63 7.53 -6.89
CA VAL A 39 -21.91 8.00 -5.53
C VAL A 39 -20.65 7.97 -4.68
N THR A 40 -20.67 8.68 -3.55
CA THR A 40 -19.62 8.54 -2.54
C THR A 40 -19.79 7.26 -1.72
N LEU A 41 -18.78 6.88 -0.93
CA LEU A 41 -18.91 5.70 -0.09
C LEU A 41 -19.93 5.89 1.04
N ASP A 42 -20.07 7.12 1.57
CA ASP A 42 -21.08 7.43 2.58
C ASP A 42 -22.50 7.29 2.01
N GLU A 43 -22.72 7.78 0.78
CA GLU A 43 -23.98 7.59 0.06
C GLU A 43 -24.25 6.11 -0.23
N LEU A 44 -23.21 5.34 -0.56
CA LEU A 44 -23.34 3.90 -0.77
C LEU A 44 -23.67 3.16 0.55
N ALA A 45 -23.04 3.55 1.65
CA ALA A 45 -23.27 2.97 2.98
C ALA A 45 -24.71 3.18 3.45
N TYR A 46 -25.32 4.32 3.11
CA TYR A 46 -26.74 4.58 3.38
C TYR A 46 -27.65 3.52 2.76
N TYR A 47 -27.42 3.10 1.51
CA TYR A 47 -28.22 2.02 0.89
C TYR A 47 -28.14 0.71 1.68
N VAL A 48 -26.94 0.36 2.16
CA VAL A 48 -26.71 -0.86 2.94
C VAL A 48 -27.41 -0.79 4.30
N GLN A 49 -27.23 0.31 5.02
CA GLN A 49 -27.78 0.49 6.37
C GLN A 49 -29.32 0.51 6.36
N GLU A 50 -29.91 1.15 5.36
CA GLU A 50 -31.37 1.26 5.22
C GLU A 50 -32.00 0.05 4.53
N ASN A 51 -31.21 -0.97 4.18
CA ASN A 51 -31.64 -2.12 3.38
C ASN A 51 -32.38 -1.69 2.09
N LYS A 52 -31.93 -0.57 1.49
CA LYS A 52 -32.43 -0.02 0.23
C LYS A 52 -31.56 -0.50 -0.92
N LYS A 53 -32.17 -0.65 -2.09
CA LYS A 53 -31.44 -0.94 -3.33
C LYS A 53 -31.48 0.26 -4.26
N PRO A 54 -30.39 0.55 -4.98
CA PRO A 54 -30.41 1.62 -5.95
C PRO A 54 -31.35 1.28 -7.11
N THR A 55 -31.94 2.33 -7.67
CA THR A 55 -32.87 2.22 -8.82
C THR A 55 -32.13 2.13 -10.16
N ARG A 56 -30.84 2.51 -10.19
CA ARG A 56 -29.94 2.46 -11.35
C ARG A 56 -28.60 1.85 -10.93
N PRO A 57 -27.83 1.17 -11.83
CA PRO A 57 -26.51 0.66 -11.50
C PRO A 57 -25.67 1.74 -10.82
N THR A 58 -25.17 1.46 -9.62
CA THR A 58 -24.53 2.45 -8.75
C THR A 58 -23.09 2.04 -8.48
N VAL A 59 -22.19 3.01 -8.48
CA VAL A 59 -20.76 2.76 -8.29
C VAL A 59 -20.14 3.78 -7.35
N ALA A 60 -19.31 3.30 -6.44
CA ALA A 60 -18.37 4.14 -5.70
C ALA A 60 -16.94 3.90 -6.21
N ILE A 61 -16.16 4.96 -6.30
CA ILE A 61 -14.77 4.93 -6.79
C ILE A 61 -13.84 5.11 -5.59
N THR A 62 -12.89 4.20 -5.41
CA THR A 62 -11.94 4.24 -4.30
C THR A 62 -10.49 4.17 -4.74
N PHE A 63 -9.61 4.77 -3.94
CA PHE A 63 -8.17 4.75 -4.12
C PHE A 63 -7.48 4.34 -2.82
N ASP A 64 -6.61 3.34 -2.87
CA ASP A 64 -5.84 2.88 -1.72
C ASP A 64 -4.41 3.44 -1.72
N ASP A 65 -3.72 3.34 -0.58
CA ASP A 65 -2.33 3.70 -0.31
C ASP A 65 -1.96 5.20 -0.29
N GLY A 66 -2.62 6.05 -1.09
CA GLY A 66 -2.36 7.50 -1.11
C GLY A 66 -1.17 7.92 -1.98
N PHE A 67 -1.11 7.44 -3.23
CA PHE A 67 -0.03 7.76 -4.16
C PHE A 67 -0.16 9.16 -4.78
N ALA A 68 0.98 9.83 -5.02
CA ALA A 68 1.05 11.18 -5.58
C ALA A 68 0.40 11.28 -6.97
N ASP A 69 0.41 10.19 -7.74
CA ASP A 69 -0.23 10.13 -9.04
C ASP A 69 -1.77 10.23 -8.98
N ASN A 70 -2.38 9.98 -7.82
CA ASN A 70 -3.81 10.24 -7.60
C ASN A 70 -4.11 11.75 -7.67
N TYR A 71 -3.20 12.61 -7.17
CA TYR A 71 -3.31 14.07 -7.32
C TYR A 71 -2.94 14.54 -8.73
N VAL A 72 -1.83 14.04 -9.27
CA VAL A 72 -1.30 14.52 -10.55
C VAL A 72 -2.20 14.12 -11.73
N TYR A 73 -2.73 12.90 -11.73
CA TYR A 73 -3.47 12.34 -12.87
C TYR A 73 -4.96 12.11 -12.57
N ALA A 74 -5.30 11.42 -11.48
CA ALA A 74 -6.70 11.02 -11.22
C ALA A 74 -7.61 12.22 -10.87
N TYR A 75 -7.17 13.07 -9.95
CA TYR A 75 -7.90 14.24 -9.47
C TYR A 75 -8.40 15.18 -10.58
N PRO A 76 -7.57 15.68 -11.52
CA PRO A 76 -8.05 16.53 -12.60
C PRO A 76 -9.03 15.83 -13.57
N ILE A 77 -8.89 14.51 -13.75
CA ILE A 77 -9.83 13.72 -14.57
C ILE A 77 -11.19 13.58 -13.88
N LEU A 78 -11.21 13.26 -12.58
CA LEU A 78 -12.45 13.22 -11.80
C LEU A 78 -13.17 14.58 -11.84
N LYS A 79 -12.43 15.70 -11.70
CA LYS A 79 -12.99 17.06 -11.85
C LYS A 79 -13.59 17.30 -13.22
N LYS A 80 -12.89 16.93 -14.30
CA LYS A 80 -13.37 17.05 -15.69
C LYS A 80 -14.72 16.35 -15.86
N HIS A 81 -14.90 15.18 -15.25
CA HIS A 81 -16.16 14.43 -15.31
C HIS A 81 -17.19 14.84 -14.27
N ARG A 82 -16.81 15.63 -13.26
CA ARG A 82 -17.63 16.00 -12.08
C ARG A 82 -18.00 14.78 -11.23
N LEU A 83 -17.07 13.85 -11.10
CA LEU A 83 -17.22 12.65 -10.28
C LEU A 83 -16.51 12.84 -8.93
N LYS A 84 -17.00 12.14 -7.92
CA LYS A 84 -16.40 12.06 -6.58
C LYS A 84 -15.75 10.69 -6.39
N ALA A 85 -14.83 10.60 -5.45
CA ALA A 85 -14.17 9.37 -5.06
C ALA A 85 -13.83 9.39 -3.56
N THR A 86 -13.40 8.26 -3.02
CA THR A 86 -12.84 8.17 -1.67
C THR A 86 -11.39 7.71 -1.77
N ILE A 87 -10.49 8.29 -0.98
CA ILE A 87 -9.09 7.88 -0.90
C ILE A 87 -8.75 7.42 0.52
N PHE A 88 -8.00 6.32 0.60
CA PHE A 88 -7.53 5.69 1.83
C PHE A 88 -6.00 5.79 1.89
N PRO A 89 -5.43 6.94 2.31
CA PRO A 89 -3.99 7.08 2.45
C PRO A 89 -3.46 6.31 3.66
N ILE A 90 -2.23 5.81 3.52
CA ILE A 90 -1.44 5.29 4.64
C ILE A 90 -0.77 6.46 5.31
N THR A 91 -1.19 6.78 6.54
CA THR A 91 -0.94 8.12 7.09
C THR A 91 0.54 8.39 7.38
N SER A 92 1.32 7.34 7.71
CA SER A 92 2.77 7.45 7.90
C SER A 92 3.53 7.72 6.60
N ARG A 93 2.95 7.41 5.44
CA ARG A 93 3.59 7.57 4.12
C ARG A 93 3.34 8.93 3.50
N LEU A 94 2.34 9.68 4.00
CA LEU A 94 2.05 11.04 3.54
C LEU A 94 3.24 11.98 3.80
N LEU A 95 3.62 12.76 2.79
CA LEU A 95 4.66 13.77 2.91
C LEU A 95 4.18 14.94 3.76
N ARG A 96 5.04 15.41 4.67
CA ARG A 96 4.73 16.52 5.60
C ARG A 96 5.23 17.87 5.06
N GLU A 97 6.03 17.84 4.01
CA GLU A 97 6.51 19.01 3.30
C GLU A 97 5.38 19.66 2.50
N ASN A 98 5.44 20.99 2.37
CA ASN A 98 4.51 21.76 1.56
C ASN A 98 4.84 21.61 0.07
N ILE A 99 4.52 20.44 -0.49
CA ILE A 99 4.73 20.08 -1.89
C ILE A 99 3.38 20.12 -2.60
N VAL A 100 3.32 20.77 -3.75
CA VAL A 100 2.16 20.74 -4.66
C VAL A 100 2.69 20.51 -6.06
N ARG A 101 2.48 19.31 -6.60
CA ARG A 101 2.97 18.97 -7.95
C ARG A 101 2.08 19.58 -9.05
N PRO A 102 2.63 19.81 -10.26
CA PRO A 102 1.79 20.09 -11.42
C PRO A 102 0.90 18.88 -11.76
N THR A 103 -0.30 19.15 -12.25
CA THR A 103 -1.31 18.14 -12.57
C THR A 103 -1.55 18.03 -14.08
N LEU A 104 -2.32 17.03 -14.53
CA LEU A 104 -2.80 16.97 -15.91
C LEU A 104 -3.56 18.23 -16.33
N LYS A 105 -4.23 18.91 -15.41
CA LYS A 105 -4.92 20.17 -15.72
C LYS A 105 -3.91 21.24 -16.15
N ASP A 106 -2.80 21.37 -15.45
CA ASP A 106 -1.74 22.33 -15.81
C ASP A 106 -1.12 22.01 -17.18
N TYR A 107 -1.00 20.71 -17.50
CA TYR A 107 -0.58 20.26 -18.82
C TYR A 107 -1.62 20.59 -19.91
N TRP A 108 -2.92 20.32 -19.68
CA TRP A 108 -3.99 20.64 -20.63
C TRP A 108 -4.09 22.14 -20.91
N GLU A 109 -3.77 22.97 -19.92
CA GLU A 109 -3.74 24.44 -20.02
C GLU A 109 -2.41 24.98 -20.60
N GLY A 110 -1.46 24.11 -20.92
CA GLY A 110 -0.17 24.50 -21.51
C GLY A 110 0.80 25.18 -20.55
N LYS A 111 0.55 25.13 -19.23
CA LYS A 111 1.42 25.74 -18.20
C LYS A 111 2.69 24.92 -17.97
N VAL A 112 2.63 23.63 -18.22
CA VAL A 112 3.75 22.69 -18.10
C VAL A 112 3.74 21.70 -19.27
N SER A 113 4.90 21.17 -19.61
CA SER A 113 5.04 20.02 -20.51
C SER A 113 4.73 18.71 -19.77
N PHE A 114 4.36 17.66 -20.52
CA PHE A 114 4.01 16.37 -19.93
C PHE A 114 5.14 15.74 -19.10
N ASN A 115 6.40 15.96 -19.48
CA ASN A 115 7.57 15.41 -18.78
C ASN A 115 7.86 16.11 -17.44
N GLN A 116 7.20 17.24 -17.17
CA GLN A 116 7.28 17.93 -15.87
C GLN A 116 6.26 17.39 -14.86
N LEU A 117 5.35 16.49 -15.28
CA LEU A 117 4.45 15.78 -14.38
C LEU A 117 5.19 14.65 -13.66
N HIS A 118 4.71 14.30 -12.45
CA HIS A 118 5.28 13.24 -11.61
C HIS A 118 5.47 11.93 -12.37
N GLN A 119 6.70 11.40 -12.39
CA GLN A 119 7.00 10.11 -12.99
C GLN A 119 7.06 9.06 -11.87
N PRO A 120 6.01 8.23 -11.69
CA PRO A 120 5.92 7.36 -10.52
C PRO A 120 6.89 6.18 -10.60
N LEU A 121 7.44 5.81 -9.45
CA LEU A 121 8.05 4.50 -9.24
C LEU A 121 6.99 3.39 -9.31
N THR A 122 7.44 2.14 -9.40
CA THR A 122 6.53 1.02 -9.14
C THR A 122 6.07 1.02 -7.68
N MET A 123 4.89 0.45 -7.39
CA MET A 123 4.36 0.31 -6.04
C MET A 123 5.39 -0.31 -5.07
N ALA A 124 6.04 -1.41 -5.48
CA ALA A 124 7.05 -2.07 -4.66
C ALA A 124 8.27 -1.18 -4.37
N GLN A 125 8.73 -0.40 -5.35
CA GLN A 125 9.84 0.53 -5.16
C GLN A 125 9.47 1.69 -4.23
N ALA A 126 8.30 2.30 -4.41
CA ALA A 126 7.83 3.40 -3.56
C ALA A 126 7.70 2.98 -2.09
N HIS A 127 7.08 1.81 -1.83
CA HIS A 127 6.98 1.30 -0.46
C HIS A 127 8.34 0.93 0.13
N LEU A 128 9.22 0.30 -0.64
CA LEU A 128 10.55 -0.06 -0.15
C LEU A 128 11.40 1.18 0.14
N GLU A 129 11.35 2.20 -0.71
CA GLU A 129 12.02 3.49 -0.49
C GLU A 129 11.53 4.11 0.82
N TYR A 130 10.21 4.16 1.02
CA TYR A 130 9.64 4.64 2.27
C TYR A 130 10.13 3.83 3.48
N LEU A 131 10.10 2.49 3.42
CA LEU A 131 10.52 1.66 4.53
C LEU A 131 12.01 1.85 4.88
N LYS A 132 12.87 2.11 3.88
CA LYS A 132 14.31 2.33 4.06
C LYS A 132 14.67 3.72 4.56
N HIS A 133 13.91 4.73 4.16
CA HIS A 133 14.29 6.13 4.33
C HIS A 133 13.25 6.96 5.10
N CYS A 134 12.17 6.33 5.56
CA CYS A 134 11.01 6.97 6.17
C CYS A 134 10.35 8.04 5.28
N LYS A 135 10.61 7.99 3.97
CA LYS A 135 10.14 8.98 2.99
C LYS A 135 10.19 8.41 1.58
N SER A 136 9.18 8.71 0.76
CA SER A 136 9.19 8.49 -0.68
C SER A 136 8.40 9.59 -1.38
N GLN A 137 8.92 10.10 -2.48
CA GLN A 137 8.26 11.15 -3.28
C GLN A 137 7.08 10.61 -4.08
N ASP A 138 6.79 9.31 -4.02
CA ASP A 138 5.65 8.70 -4.69
C ASP A 138 4.34 8.76 -3.90
N PHE A 139 4.35 9.25 -2.67
CA PHE A 139 3.13 9.47 -1.87
C PHE A 139 2.69 10.93 -1.87
N LEU A 140 1.39 11.13 -1.62
CA LEU A 140 0.78 12.45 -1.52
C LEU A 140 1.41 13.27 -0.39
N SER A 141 1.52 14.57 -0.59
CA SER A 141 1.69 15.51 0.51
C SER A 141 0.35 15.80 1.19
N ILE A 142 0.42 16.26 2.45
CA ILE A 142 -0.77 16.77 3.16
C ILE A 142 -1.42 17.92 2.38
N GLU A 143 -0.64 18.81 1.77
CA GLU A 143 -1.18 19.94 1.01
C GLU A 143 -1.92 19.48 -0.26
N GLU A 144 -1.39 18.50 -0.99
CA GLU A 144 -2.07 17.90 -2.15
C GLU A 144 -3.37 17.23 -1.73
N LEU A 145 -3.33 16.44 -0.65
CA LEU A 145 -4.50 15.77 -0.09
C LEU A 145 -5.58 16.79 0.34
N ASN A 146 -5.18 17.92 0.92
CA ASN A 146 -6.10 18.99 1.29
C ASN A 146 -6.74 19.66 0.07
N LYS A 147 -5.99 19.87 -1.01
CA LYS A 147 -6.54 20.38 -2.28
C LYS A 147 -7.53 19.42 -2.92
N MET A 148 -7.40 18.11 -2.67
CA MET A 148 -8.26 17.07 -3.24
C MET A 148 -9.64 16.98 -2.57
N LYS A 149 -9.86 17.60 -1.41
CA LYS A 149 -11.11 17.47 -0.61
C LYS A 149 -12.38 17.92 -1.34
N ASP A 150 -12.27 18.71 -2.42
CA ASP A 150 -13.42 19.06 -3.26
C ASP A 150 -13.88 17.92 -4.19
N VAL A 151 -13.13 16.82 -4.28
CA VAL A 151 -13.44 15.63 -5.09
C VAL A 151 -13.38 14.36 -4.26
N PHE A 152 -12.42 14.28 -3.34
CA PHE A 152 -12.11 13.10 -2.55
C PHE A 152 -12.62 13.24 -1.12
N GLU A 153 -13.39 12.25 -0.69
CA GLU A 153 -13.51 11.92 0.73
C GLU A 153 -12.24 11.20 1.19
N ILE A 154 -11.83 11.38 2.45
CA ILE A 154 -10.59 10.82 2.99
C ILE A 154 -10.95 9.82 4.08
N GLY A 155 -10.59 8.55 3.86
CA GLY A 155 -10.69 7.47 4.84
C GLY A 155 -9.33 7.00 5.36
N GLY A 156 -9.31 6.12 6.35
CA GLY A 156 -8.06 5.58 6.91
C GLY A 156 -7.61 4.27 6.26
N HIS A 157 -6.31 4.15 5.95
CA HIS A 157 -5.69 2.89 5.50
C HIS A 157 -4.60 2.38 6.45
N ALA A 158 -4.87 2.50 7.75
CA ALA A 158 -3.91 2.29 8.82
C ALA A 158 -2.73 3.27 8.81
N GLN A 159 -1.87 3.16 9.82
CA GLN A 159 -0.67 3.99 9.89
C GLN A 159 0.45 3.39 9.04
N ILE A 160 0.72 2.08 9.11
CA ILE A 160 1.93 1.49 8.51
C ILE A 160 1.63 0.66 7.25
N HIS A 161 0.54 -0.14 7.29
CA HIS A 161 0.13 -1.07 6.23
C HIS A 161 1.32 -1.84 5.59
N SER A 162 1.82 -2.85 6.32
CA SER A 162 2.93 -3.70 5.87
C SER A 162 2.69 -5.15 6.29
N LYS A 163 3.26 -6.12 5.55
CA LYS A 163 3.22 -7.52 5.99
C LYS A 163 4.23 -7.79 7.10
N VAL A 164 3.85 -8.69 8.00
CA VAL A 164 4.67 -9.23 9.09
C VAL A 164 4.64 -10.76 9.01
N PHE A 165 5.65 -11.40 9.57
CA PHE A 165 5.60 -12.85 9.81
C PHE A 165 4.71 -13.15 11.02
N TYR A 166 4.09 -14.34 11.04
CA TYR A 166 3.15 -14.74 12.11
C TYR A 166 3.23 -16.23 12.49
N SER A 167 4.26 -16.93 12.03
CA SER A 167 4.50 -18.35 12.30
C SER A 167 6.00 -18.59 12.42
N GLN A 168 6.40 -19.61 13.17
CA GLN A 168 7.78 -20.11 13.22
C GLN A 168 8.13 -21.07 12.06
N GLU A 169 7.15 -21.45 11.25
CA GLU A 169 7.34 -22.35 10.11
C GLU A 169 8.17 -21.70 9.01
N ILE A 170 9.30 -22.31 8.66
CA ILE A 170 10.11 -21.90 7.51
C ILE A 170 9.52 -22.51 6.24
N ILE A 171 8.95 -21.64 5.38
CA ILE A 171 8.35 -22.03 4.10
C ILE A 171 9.32 -21.90 2.93
N ASP A 172 10.28 -20.98 3.01
CA ASP A 172 11.35 -20.81 2.02
C ASP A 172 12.53 -20.03 2.64
N PHE A 173 13.56 -19.73 1.87
CA PHE A 173 14.65 -18.83 2.21
C PHE A 173 14.82 -17.76 1.14
N TYR A 174 15.14 -16.54 1.56
CA TYR A 174 15.36 -15.43 0.66
C TYR A 174 16.53 -15.72 -0.29
N ASP A 175 16.27 -15.68 -1.60
CA ASP A 175 17.22 -15.98 -2.65
C ASP A 175 17.61 -14.76 -3.50
N GLY A 176 17.17 -13.57 -3.09
CA GLY A 176 17.35 -12.33 -3.83
C GLY A 176 16.30 -12.07 -4.92
N LYS A 177 15.43 -13.05 -5.21
CA LYS A 177 14.38 -12.94 -6.25
C LYS A 177 12.97 -13.17 -5.69
N ASN A 178 12.83 -14.04 -4.69
CA ASN A 178 11.57 -14.39 -4.02
C ASN A 178 11.15 -13.42 -2.90
N GLY A 179 11.65 -12.18 -2.92
CA GLY A 179 11.36 -11.17 -1.91
C GLY A 179 10.03 -10.43 -2.12
N HIS A 180 9.53 -9.84 -1.05
CA HIS A 180 8.45 -8.86 -1.08
C HIS A 180 8.95 -7.56 -0.44
N TRP A 181 8.55 -6.38 -0.93
CA TRP A 181 9.03 -5.08 -0.42
C TRP A 181 8.81 -4.92 1.09
N SER A 182 7.72 -5.49 1.61
CA SER A 182 7.39 -5.41 3.03
C SER A 182 8.27 -6.30 3.92
N TYR A 183 9.08 -7.18 3.34
CA TYR A 183 9.97 -8.02 4.13
C TYR A 183 11.04 -7.20 4.84
N TYR A 184 11.43 -6.03 4.33
CA TYR A 184 12.24 -5.08 5.09
C TYR A 184 11.62 -4.78 6.47
N TYR A 185 10.30 -4.53 6.51
CA TYR A 185 9.57 -4.29 7.74
C TYR A 185 9.46 -5.56 8.61
N ALA A 186 9.23 -6.73 8.00
CA ALA A 186 9.11 -7.99 8.72
C ALA A 186 10.43 -8.46 9.36
N TYR A 187 11.56 -8.30 8.66
CA TYR A 187 12.90 -8.63 9.18
C TYR A 187 13.47 -7.55 10.11
N GLN A 188 12.95 -6.32 10.04
CA GLN A 188 13.48 -5.11 10.67
C GLN A 188 14.88 -4.71 10.18
N GLU A 189 15.28 -5.22 9.01
CA GLU A 189 16.54 -4.93 8.35
C GLU A 189 16.47 -5.37 6.87
N GLU A 190 17.49 -5.03 6.09
CA GLU A 190 17.60 -5.48 4.70
C GLU A 190 17.70 -7.02 4.66
N PRO A 191 16.82 -7.71 3.90
CA PRO A 191 16.91 -9.15 3.76
C PRO A 191 18.20 -9.53 3.03
N VAL A 192 18.93 -10.51 3.58
CA VAL A 192 20.13 -11.08 2.95
C VAL A 192 19.90 -12.54 2.55
N LEU A 193 20.71 -13.00 1.61
CA LEU A 193 20.62 -14.36 1.08
C LEU A 193 20.62 -15.39 2.21
N GLY A 194 19.64 -16.29 2.19
CA GLY A 194 19.46 -17.33 3.20
C GLY A 194 18.58 -16.94 4.39
N PHE A 195 18.08 -15.71 4.50
CA PHE A 195 17.14 -15.37 5.56
C PHE A 195 15.87 -16.23 5.48
N PRO A 196 15.37 -16.78 6.61
CA PRO A 196 14.17 -17.59 6.60
C PRO A 196 12.93 -16.78 6.19
N ILE A 197 12.21 -17.25 5.18
CA ILE A 197 10.89 -16.72 4.82
C ILE A 197 9.84 -17.55 5.57
N LEU A 198 8.99 -16.85 6.31
CA LEU A 198 7.89 -17.42 7.08
C LEU A 198 6.55 -16.99 6.46
N PRO A 199 5.42 -17.66 6.76
CA PRO A 199 4.09 -17.17 6.40
C PRO A 199 3.91 -15.71 6.82
N SER A 200 3.39 -14.88 5.90
CA SER A 200 3.19 -13.45 6.15
C SER A 200 1.76 -12.98 5.86
N LYS A 201 1.28 -12.03 6.66
CA LYS A 201 -0.02 -11.35 6.53
C LYS A 201 0.11 -9.88 6.91
N ASN A 202 -0.92 -9.07 6.65
CA ASN A 202 -0.96 -7.67 7.08
C ASN A 202 -0.76 -7.56 8.60
N ASN A 203 0.02 -6.55 9.05
CA ASN A 203 0.37 -6.33 10.45
C ASN A 203 -0.83 -6.20 11.40
N LEU A 204 -1.98 -5.73 10.93
CA LEU A 204 -3.18 -5.62 11.75
C LEU A 204 -3.89 -6.97 11.96
N SER A 205 -3.68 -7.95 11.08
CA SER A 205 -4.47 -9.18 11.05
C SER A 205 -3.95 -10.28 11.98
N VAL A 206 -2.69 -10.21 12.43
CA VAL A 206 -1.99 -11.31 13.11
C VAL A 206 -1.07 -10.82 14.23
N ASN A 207 -0.70 -11.74 15.13
CA ASN A 207 0.42 -11.57 16.05
C ASN A 207 1.72 -11.59 15.23
N ARG A 208 2.70 -10.77 15.62
CA ARG A 208 3.99 -10.72 14.94
C ARG A 208 4.90 -11.83 15.44
N SER A 209 5.62 -12.44 14.52
CA SER A 209 6.78 -13.30 14.79
C SER A 209 8.02 -12.61 14.25
N PHE A 210 9.04 -12.47 15.09
CA PHE A 210 10.30 -11.81 14.76
C PHE A 210 11.40 -12.85 14.69
N ILE A 211 12.11 -12.95 13.57
CA ILE A 211 13.22 -13.90 13.47
C ILE A 211 14.31 -13.47 14.45
N LYS A 212 14.71 -14.40 15.31
CA LYS A 212 15.73 -14.16 16.33
C LYS A 212 17.03 -13.69 15.70
N ASN A 213 17.69 -12.72 16.33
CA ASN A 213 18.99 -12.23 15.87
C ASN A 213 20.01 -13.36 15.76
N GLN A 214 20.02 -14.32 16.68
CA GLN A 214 20.91 -15.49 16.63
C GLN A 214 20.74 -16.32 15.35
N VAL A 215 19.51 -16.46 14.83
CA VAL A 215 19.26 -17.15 13.56
C VAL A 215 19.75 -16.32 12.39
N LYS A 216 19.47 -15.01 12.40
CA LYS A 216 19.95 -14.09 11.35
C LYS A 216 21.48 -14.04 11.29
N ASP A 217 22.14 -14.01 12.45
CA ASP A 217 23.59 -13.96 12.59
C ASP A 217 24.22 -15.29 12.17
N PHE A 218 23.61 -16.43 12.50
CA PHE A 218 24.02 -17.73 11.98
C PHE A 218 23.99 -17.75 10.45
N VAL A 219 22.90 -17.34 9.81
CA VAL A 219 22.81 -17.27 8.35
C VAL A 219 23.87 -16.34 7.76
N LYS A 220 24.07 -15.15 8.35
CA LYS A 220 25.10 -14.19 7.91
C LYS A 220 26.52 -14.73 8.04
N SER A 221 26.76 -15.65 8.96
CA SER A 221 28.07 -16.27 9.19
C SER A 221 28.45 -17.33 8.15
N LEU A 222 27.48 -17.83 7.36
CA LEU A 222 27.73 -18.85 6.35
C LEU A 222 28.56 -18.30 5.18
N ASP A 223 29.51 -19.11 4.69
CA ASP A 223 30.30 -18.78 3.51
C ASP A 223 29.39 -18.65 2.27
N LYS A 224 29.68 -17.69 1.39
CA LYS A 224 28.88 -17.47 0.17
C LYS A 224 28.77 -18.71 -0.72
N LYS A 225 29.77 -19.60 -0.71
CA LYS A 225 29.77 -20.89 -1.42
C LYS A 225 28.71 -21.87 -0.89
N PHE A 226 28.20 -21.66 0.32
CA PHE A 226 27.07 -22.43 0.84
C PHE A 226 25.85 -22.28 -0.08
N PHE A 227 25.54 -21.04 -0.47
CA PHE A 227 24.35 -20.71 -1.25
C PHE A 227 24.46 -21.03 -2.75
N THR A 228 25.63 -21.49 -3.22
CA THR A 228 25.80 -21.94 -4.62
C THR A 228 25.46 -23.43 -4.80
N GLN A 229 25.23 -24.17 -3.71
CA GLN A 229 24.92 -25.59 -3.75
C GLN A 229 23.47 -25.81 -4.16
N LYS A 230 23.18 -26.83 -4.98
CA LYS A 230 21.84 -27.04 -5.54
C LYS A 230 20.75 -27.24 -4.46
N ASP A 231 21.10 -27.85 -3.34
CA ASP A 231 20.20 -28.20 -2.23
C ASP A 231 20.38 -27.29 -1.00
N TRP A 232 20.99 -26.11 -1.17
CA TRP A 232 21.34 -25.22 -0.05
C TRP A 232 20.13 -24.88 0.84
N LYS A 233 18.94 -24.72 0.27
CA LYS A 233 17.70 -24.41 1.02
C LYS A 233 17.33 -25.56 1.97
N ASP A 234 17.35 -26.79 1.49
CA ASP A 234 17.03 -27.98 2.31
C ASP A 234 18.09 -28.21 3.38
N ARG A 235 19.38 -28.00 3.05
CA ARG A 235 20.48 -28.07 4.03
C ARG A 235 20.32 -27.02 5.11
N LEU A 236 20.06 -25.77 4.73
CA LEU A 236 19.89 -24.66 5.68
C LEU A 236 18.69 -24.88 6.61
N LYS A 237 17.58 -25.40 6.08
CA LYS A 237 16.40 -25.77 6.89
C LYS A 237 16.77 -26.76 7.98
N ARG A 238 17.49 -27.84 7.62
CA ARG A 238 17.96 -28.85 8.58
C ARG A 238 18.92 -28.28 9.62
N GLU A 239 19.88 -27.46 9.18
CA GLU A 239 20.86 -26.85 10.09
C GLU A 239 20.20 -25.91 11.10
N ILE A 240 19.25 -25.07 10.66
CA ILE A 240 18.50 -24.17 11.55
C ILE A 240 17.63 -24.97 12.52
N GLN A 241 16.89 -25.97 12.04
CA GLN A 241 16.02 -26.80 12.89
C GLN A 241 16.80 -27.62 13.92
N THR A 242 18.04 -28.00 13.61
CA THR A 242 18.92 -28.72 14.55
C THR A 242 19.56 -27.77 15.57
N SER A 243 19.95 -26.57 15.13
CA SER A 243 20.70 -25.61 15.96
C SER A 243 19.82 -24.72 16.83
N PHE A 244 18.56 -24.50 16.44
CA PHE A 244 17.65 -23.58 17.12
C PHE A 244 16.34 -24.27 17.47
N LYS A 245 16.05 -24.37 18.77
CA LYS A 245 14.77 -24.88 19.27
C LYS A 245 13.57 -24.03 18.81
N GLN A 246 13.77 -22.73 18.64
CA GLN A 246 12.76 -21.77 18.20
C GLN A 246 13.42 -20.70 17.34
N VAL A 247 12.82 -20.42 16.19
CA VAL A 247 13.38 -19.51 15.16
C VAL A 247 12.98 -18.06 15.38
N VAL A 248 11.86 -17.84 16.08
CA VAL A 248 11.23 -16.51 16.25
C VAL A 248 10.99 -16.17 17.71
N ASP A 249 10.94 -14.87 18.02
CA ASP A 249 10.25 -14.32 19.18
C ASP A 249 8.82 -13.94 18.77
N GLU A 250 7.84 -14.23 19.61
CA GLU A 250 6.43 -14.01 19.28
C GLU A 250 5.81 -12.89 20.11
N GLU A 251 5.06 -12.03 19.45
CA GLU A 251 4.22 -11.01 20.09
C GLU A 251 3.04 -11.68 20.80
N THR A 252 2.83 -11.30 22.06
CA THR A 252 1.67 -11.73 22.84
C THR A 252 0.38 -11.10 22.32
N THR A 253 -0.76 -11.71 22.65
CA THR A 253 -2.07 -11.17 22.26
C THR A 253 -2.31 -9.78 22.87
N GLU A 254 -1.87 -9.55 24.10
CA GLU A 254 -1.97 -8.26 24.78
C GLU A 254 -1.15 -7.18 24.08
N GLU A 255 0.09 -7.50 23.67
CA GLU A 255 0.93 -6.58 22.89
C GLU A 255 0.32 -6.26 21.53
N ARG A 256 -0.21 -7.27 20.83
CA ARG A 256 -0.92 -7.07 19.56
C ARG A 256 -2.10 -6.12 19.72
N VAL A 257 -2.96 -6.31 20.72
CA VAL A 257 -4.12 -5.45 20.95
C VAL A 257 -3.68 -4.01 21.23
N LYS A 258 -2.66 -3.81 22.08
CA LYS A 258 -2.10 -2.48 22.35
C LYS A 258 -1.55 -1.82 21.08
N ARG A 259 -0.80 -2.57 20.26
CA ARG A 259 -0.25 -2.08 18.99
C ARG A 259 -1.35 -1.69 18.01
N ILE A 260 -2.33 -2.55 17.77
CA ILE A 260 -3.41 -2.28 16.79
C ILE A 260 -4.19 -1.03 17.21
N LYS A 261 -4.57 -0.92 18.49
CA LYS A 261 -5.26 0.28 19.00
C LYS A 261 -4.43 1.53 18.77
N LYS A 262 -3.16 1.51 19.17
CA LYS A 262 -2.24 2.64 18.97
C LYS A 262 -2.09 3.03 17.50
N GLU A 263 -1.97 2.04 16.60
CA GLU A 263 -1.81 2.28 15.16
C GLU A 263 -3.06 2.93 14.56
N LEU A 264 -4.25 2.43 14.90
CA LEU A 264 -5.52 2.99 14.44
C LEU A 264 -5.80 4.37 15.04
N GLU A 265 -5.51 4.57 16.33
CA GLU A 265 -5.62 5.86 17.01
C GLU A 265 -4.70 6.91 16.38
N ASN A 266 -3.44 6.55 16.11
CA ASN A 266 -2.50 7.45 15.44
C ASN A 266 -2.98 7.82 14.04
N SER A 267 -3.38 6.81 13.24
CA SER A 267 -3.89 7.03 11.89
C SER A 267 -5.10 7.96 11.90
N LYS A 268 -6.07 7.70 12.79
CA LYS A 268 -7.23 8.57 12.98
C LYS A 268 -6.83 10.00 13.36
N ASN A 269 -5.99 10.16 14.38
CA ASN A 269 -5.56 11.47 14.88
C ASN A 269 -4.77 12.26 13.82
N GLU A 270 -4.04 11.59 12.92
CA GLU A 270 -3.34 12.24 11.82
C GLU A 270 -4.34 12.74 10.76
N LEU A 271 -5.36 11.95 10.42
CA LEU A 271 -6.38 12.34 9.42
C LEU A 271 -7.31 13.44 9.92
N GLU A 272 -7.69 13.42 11.19
CA GLU A 272 -8.56 14.46 11.79
C GLU A 272 -7.87 15.84 11.89
N LYS A 273 -6.54 15.89 11.74
CA LYS A 273 -5.77 17.14 11.73
C LYS A 273 -5.58 17.74 10.34
N LEU A 274 -6.00 17.05 9.28
CA LEU A 274 -5.86 17.49 7.89
C LEU A 274 -6.74 18.70 7.57
#